data_AF-R0GLF1-F1
#
_entry.id   AF-R0GLF1-F1
#
_cell.length_a   1.000
_cell.length_b   1.000
_cell.length_c   1.000
_cell.angle_alpha   90.00
_cell.angle_beta   90.00
_cell.angle_gamma   90.00
#
_symmetry.space_group_name_H-M   'P 1'
#
loop_
_entity.id
_entity.type
_entity.pdbx_description
1 polymer ?
#
loop_
_entity_poly.entity_id
_entity_poly.type
_entity_poly.pdbx_seq_one_letter_code
_entity_poly.pdbx_strand_id
1 'polypeptide(L)' 'SQSQHIPLDLTIEILSKLPARSIGRFRSVSKLWSTITTSQDFINSFTTRSLASPPS' A
#
# COMPACT_ATOMS: atom_id res chain seq x y z
N SER A 1 21.87 15.72 -9.52
CA SER A 1 20.98 14.60 -9.91
C SER A 1 19.63 14.80 -9.26
N GLN A 2 18.55 14.95 -10.02
CA GLN A 2 17.22 15.04 -9.46
C GLN A 2 16.74 13.63 -9.11
N SER A 3 16.62 13.33 -7.82
CA SER A 3 16.02 12.09 -7.35
C SER A 3 14.56 12.06 -7.81
N GLN A 4 14.24 11.17 -8.74
CA GLN A 4 12.87 10.92 -9.19
C GLN A 4 12.10 10.29 -8.01
N HIS A 5 11.36 11.11 -7.27
CA HIS A 5 10.48 10.63 -6.20
C HIS A 5 9.14 10.24 -6.80
N ILE A 6 8.66 9.05 -6.48
CA ILE A 6 7.32 8.61 -6.88
C ILE A 6 6.29 9.48 -6.13
N PRO A 7 5.30 10.07 -6.81
CA PRO A 7 4.18 10.74 -6.18
C PRO A 7 3.48 9.87 -5.12
N LEU A 8 2.90 10.51 -4.10
CA LEU A 8 2.28 9.82 -2.97
C LEU A 8 1.09 8.95 -3.39
N ASP A 9 0.24 9.50 -4.26
CA ASP A 9 -0.92 8.86 -4.87
C ASP A 9 -0.53 7.57 -5.60
N LEU A 10 0.52 7.62 -6.43
CA LEU A 10 1.03 6.44 -7.13
C LEU A 10 1.60 5.40 -6.16
N THR A 11 2.27 5.85 -5.09
CA THR A 11 2.78 4.96 -4.04
C THR A 11 1.64 4.18 -3.36
N ILE A 12 0.54 4.87 -3.04
CA ILE A 12 -0.65 4.26 -2.42
C ILE A 12 -1.29 3.26 -3.39
N GLU A 13 -1.41 3.60 -4.67
CA GLU A 13 -1.98 2.70 -5.67
C GLU A 13 -1.15 1.43 -5.85
N ILE A 14 0.18 1.56 -5.93
CA ILE A 14 1.11 0.43 -6.02
C ILE A 14 0.94 -0.48 -4.80
N LEU A 15 1.01 0.08 -3.59
CA LEU A 15 0.84 -0.68 -2.35
C LEU A 15 -0.52 -1.38 -2.26
N SER A 16 -1.59 -0.74 -2.72
CA SER A 16 -2.95 -1.27 -2.69
C SER A 16 -3.17 -2.47 -3.62
N LYS A 17 -2.31 -2.66 -4.63
CA LYS A 17 -2.37 -3.77 -5.60
C LYS A 17 -1.55 -4.99 -5.16
N LEU A 18 -0.78 -4.88 -4.07
CA LEU A 18 0.11 -5.93 -3.61
C LEU A 18 -0.59 -6.88 -2.63
N PRO A 19 -0.22 -8.18 -2.58
CA PRO A 19 -0.76 -9.09 -1.57
C PRO A 19 -0.43 -8.62 -0.14
N ALA A 20 -1.36 -8.81 0.80
CA ALA A 20 -1.20 -8.38 2.20
C ALA A 20 0.12 -8.87 2.84
N ARG A 21 0.50 -10.11 2.54
CA ARG A 21 1.74 -10.73 3.03
C ARG A 21 3.00 -9.98 2.57
N SER A 22 2.97 -9.37 1.39
CA SER A 22 4.07 -8.58 0.85
C SER A 22 4.14 -7.18 1.47
N ILE A 23 2.99 -6.58 1.80
CA ILE A 23 2.90 -5.24 2.40
C ILE A 23 3.68 -5.14 3.72
N GLY A 24 3.67 -6.20 4.53
CA GLY A 24 4.44 -6.24 5.77
C GLY A 24 5.94 -5.99 5.58
N ARG A 25 6.53 -6.46 4.48
CA ARG A 25 7.96 -6.28 4.15
C ARG A 25 8.27 -4.84 3.69
N PHE A 26 7.29 -4.18 3.07
CA PHE A 26 7.46 -2.84 2.51
C PHE A 26 7.52 -1.73 3.55
N ARG A 27 7.12 -2.01 4.80
CA ARG A 27 7.30 -1.12 5.95
C ARG A 27 8.78 -0.78 6.20
N SER A 28 9.68 -1.68 5.85
CA SER A 28 11.13 -1.51 6.05
C SER A 28 11.79 -0.66 4.96
N VAL A 29 11.09 -0.34 3.86
CA VAL A 29 11.67 0.39 2.72
C VAL A 29 11.82 1.88 3.03
N SER A 30 10.84 2.49 3.69
CA SER A 30 10.92 3.89 4.11
C SER A 30 9.91 4.20 5.21
N LYS A 31 10.15 5.30 5.95
CA LYS A 31 9.19 5.84 6.92
C LYS A 31 7.84 6.16 6.27
N LEU A 32 7.85 6.72 5.06
CA LEU A 32 6.62 7.06 4.32
C LEU A 32 5.79 5.81 4.04
N TRP A 33 6.42 4.74 3.53
CA TRP A 33 5.74 3.50 3.21
C TRP A 33 5.22 2.80 4.47
N SER A 34 5.98 2.85 5.57
CA SER A 34 5.48 2.38 6.87
C SER A 34 4.23 3.14 7.29
N THR A 35 4.22 4.47 7.23
CA THR A 35 3.06 5.28 7.64
C THR A 35 1.83 4.99 6.79
N ILE A 36 1.98 4.90 5.46
CA ILE A 36 0.88 4.60 4.54
C ILE A 36 0.27 3.24 4.87
N THR A 37 1.11 2.20 4.97
CA THR A 37 0.63 0.81 5.15
C THR A 37 0.03 0.55 6.52
N THR A 38 0.32 1.37 7.53
CA THR A 38 -0.30 1.31 8.86
C THR A 38 -1.48 2.27 9.04
N SER A 39 -1.79 3.10 8.05
CA SER A 39 -2.93 4.03 8.12
C SER A 39 -4.26 3.27 8.05
N GLN A 40 -5.24 3.72 8.82
CA GLN A 40 -6.58 3.15 8.81
C GLN A 40 -7.25 3.29 7.44
N ASP A 41 -7.03 4.41 6.74
CA ASP A 41 -7.58 4.64 5.40
C ASP A 41 -7.08 3.59 4.40
N PHE A 42 -5.78 3.28 4.47
CA PHE A 42 -5.17 2.26 3.63
C PHE A 42 -5.74 0.87 3.93
N ILE A 43 -5.83 0.52 5.22
CA ILE A 43 -6.36 -0.78 5.67
C ILE A 43 -7.82 -0.96 5.24
N ASN A 44 -8.65 0.08 5.38
CA ASN A 44 -10.05 0.06 4.98
C ASN A 44 -10.21 -0.11 3.46
N SER A 45 -9.45 0.65 2.67
CA SER A 45 -9.44 0.55 1.20
C SER A 45 -8.96 -0.83 0.73
N PHE A 46 -7.89 -1.34 1.35
CA PHE A 46 -7.30 -2.63 1.04
C PHE A 46 -8.27 -3.79 1.35
N THR A 47 -8.93 -3.74 2.51
CA THR A 47 -9.90 -4.76 2.94
C THR A 47 -11.15 -4.75 2.05
N THR A 48 -11.66 -3.56 1.71
CA THR A 48 -12.82 -3.41 0.81
C THR A 48 -12.55 -4.06 -0.55
N ARG A 49 -11.35 -3.87 -1.10
CA ARG A 49 -10.94 -4.51 -2.36
C ARG A 49 -10.84 -6.04 -2.24
N SER A 50 -10.31 -6.55 -1.13
CA SER A 50 -10.22 -7.99 -0.89
C SER A 50 -11.59 -8.65 -0.71
N LEU A 51 -12.58 -7.93 -0.17
CA LEU A 51 -13.94 -8.44 0.01
C LEU A 51 -14.79 -8.34 -1.26
N ALA A 52 -14.44 -7.42 -2.17
CA ALA A 52 -15.12 -7.26 -3.46
C ALA A 52 -14.72 -8.34 -4.49
N SER A 53 -13.69 -9.15 -4.23
CA SER A 53 -13.44 -10.34 -5.05
C SER A 53 -14.43 -11.45 -4.66
N PRO A 54 -15.17 -12.05 -5.62
CA PRO A 54 -16.08 -13.15 -5.30
C PRO A 54 -15.31 -14.28 -4.61
N PRO A 55 -15.84 -14.89 -3.54
CA PRO A 55 -15.29 -16.17 -3.08
C PRO A 55 -15.37 -17.14 -4.25
N SER A 56 -14.21 -17.70 -4.63
CA SER A 56 -14.11 -18.76 -5.63
C SER A 56 -14.80 -20.02 -5.15
#